data_AF-A0A6V7X783-F1
#
_entry.id   AF-A0A6V7X783-F1
#
_cell.length_a   1.000
_cell.length_b   1.000
_cell.length_c   1.000
_cell.angle_alpha   90.00
_cell.angle_beta   90.00
_cell.angle_gamma   90.00
#
_symmetry.space_group_name_H-M   'P 1'
#
loop_
_entity.id
_entity.type
_entity.pdbx_description
1 polymer ?
#
loop_
_entity_poly.entity_id
_entity_poly.type
_entity_poly.pdbx_seq_one_letter_code
_entity_poly.pdbx_strand_id
1 'polypeptide(L)'
;MGEHEFIWEYQCLTPKWLEFDKELNIFLTREFSKSQKAEYEIENWKMEFDLEEMRQRNLDSGFVRGIRCAIRLNYDNNKIVWNYQSKRRRWTSFHPPWHFNVKNFSKKIRMI
;
A
#
# COMPACT_ATOMS: atom_id res chain seq x y z
N MET A 1 -16.49 -13.04 11.95
CA MET A 1 -15.11 -12.73 11.53
C MET A 1 -15.14 -11.31 11.03
N GLY A 2 -14.41 -10.38 11.64
CA GLY A 2 -14.54 -8.96 11.32
C GLY A 2 -14.12 -8.72 9.87
N GLU A 3 -15.08 -8.28 9.05
CA GLU A 3 -14.86 -7.90 7.67
C GLU A 3 -13.87 -6.74 7.63
N HIS A 4 -12.76 -6.96 6.95
CA HIS A 4 -11.72 -5.97 6.75
C HIS A 4 -11.41 -5.96 5.26
N GLU A 5 -11.01 -4.79 4.76
CA GLU A 5 -10.71 -4.58 3.35
C GLU A 5 -9.24 -4.18 3.20
N PHE A 6 -8.55 -4.79 2.24
CA PHE A 6 -7.23 -4.32 1.81
C PHE A 6 -7.40 -3.15 0.86
N ILE A 7 -6.71 -2.05 1.16
CA ILE A 7 -6.79 -0.81 0.40
C ILE A 7 -5.39 -0.31 0.11
N TRP A 8 -5.14 -0.04 -1.16
CA TRP A 8 -3.94 0.53 -1.68
C TRP A 8 -4.06 2.04 -1.78
N GLU A 9 -3.01 2.72 -1.34
CA GLU A 9 -2.93 4.16 -1.31
C GLU A 9 -1.60 4.63 -1.90
N TYR A 10 -1.60 5.85 -2.46
CA TYR A 10 -0.40 6.54 -2.92
C TYR A 10 -0.15 7.82 -2.13
N GLN A 11 1.13 8.19 -2.06
CA GLN A 11 1.56 9.39 -1.38
C GLN A 11 1.38 10.63 -2.28
N CYS A 12 0.39 11.47 -1.95
CA CYS A 12 0.15 12.73 -2.67
C CYS A 12 1.11 13.83 -2.18
N LEU A 13 1.10 14.08 -0.87
CA LEU A 13 1.96 15.02 -0.14
C LEU A 13 2.24 14.40 1.23
N THR A 14 3.38 14.65 1.87
CA THR A 14 3.57 14.16 3.26
C THR A 14 2.77 15.04 4.22
N PRO A 15 1.87 14.51 5.08
CA PRO A 15 1.60 13.10 5.39
C PRO A 15 0.33 12.52 4.72
N LYS A 16 -0.26 13.20 3.73
CA LYS A 16 -1.48 12.84 3.02
C LYS A 16 -1.30 11.66 2.04
N TRP A 17 -2.06 10.60 2.29
CA TRP A 17 -2.23 9.45 1.42
C TRP A 17 -3.63 9.46 0.82
N LEU A 18 -3.74 9.05 -0.44
CA LEU A 18 -4.99 8.95 -1.17
C LEU A 18 -5.18 7.52 -1.64
N GLU A 19 -6.41 7.03 -1.58
CA GLU A 19 -6.77 5.71 -2.10
C GLU A 19 -6.70 5.71 -3.62
N PHE A 20 -6.23 4.61 -4.19
CA PHE A 20 -6.47 4.36 -5.60
C PHE A 20 -7.95 4.12 -5.86
N ASP A 21 -8.35 4.18 -7.12
CA ASP A 21 -9.69 3.74 -7.51
C ASP A 21 -9.88 2.24 -7.23
N LYS A 22 -11.14 1.81 -7.33
CA LYS A 22 -11.54 0.44 -7.01
C LYS A 22 -10.90 -0.60 -7.93
N GLU A 23 -10.73 -0.28 -9.21
CA GLU A 23 -10.20 -1.23 -10.19
C GLU A 23 -8.73 -1.51 -9.93
N LEU A 24 -7.94 -0.44 -9.75
CA LEU A 24 -6.53 -0.53 -9.44
C LEU A 24 -6.29 -1.18 -8.06
N ASN A 25 -7.16 -0.93 -7.08
CA ASN A 25 -7.12 -1.63 -5.80
C ASN A 25 -7.24 -3.16 -5.94
N ILE A 26 -8.22 -3.62 -6.72
CA ILE A 26 -8.45 -5.05 -6.99
C ILE A 26 -7.25 -5.64 -7.73
N PHE A 27 -6.75 -4.92 -8.74
CA PHE A 27 -5.59 -5.32 -9.51
C PHE A 27 -4.35 -5.48 -8.62
N LEU A 28 -3.99 -4.47 -7.84
CA LEU A 28 -2.81 -4.51 -6.98
C LEU A 28 -2.94 -5.61 -5.92
N THR A 29 -4.11 -5.79 -5.32
CA THR A 29 -4.36 -6.89 -4.37
C THR A 29 -4.14 -8.26 -5.01
N ARG A 30 -4.56 -8.44 -6.27
CA ARG A 30 -4.34 -9.68 -7.01
C ARG A 30 -2.87 -9.90 -7.34
N GLU A 31 -2.20 -8.91 -7.91
CA GLU A 31 -0.80 -9.02 -8.34
C GLU A 31 0.16 -9.15 -7.16
N PHE A 32 -0.18 -8.54 -6.03
CA PHE A 32 0.59 -8.65 -4.81
C PHE A 32 0.82 -10.10 -4.36
N SER A 33 -0.13 -11.00 -4.63
CA SER A 33 0.01 -12.45 -4.35
C SER A 33 0.86 -13.24 -5.34
N LYS A 34 1.31 -12.61 -6.43
CA LYS A 34 1.92 -13.30 -7.56
C LYS A 34 3.31 -12.78 -7.90
N SER A 35 3.51 -11.47 -7.80
CA SER A 35 4.69 -10.78 -8.32
C SER A 35 5.16 -9.68 -7.37
N GLN A 36 6.45 -9.36 -7.44
CA GLN A 36 7.04 -8.20 -6.78
C GLN A 36 6.85 -6.91 -7.58
N LYS A 37 6.50 -7.02 -8.87
CA LYS A 37 6.26 -5.87 -9.75
C LYS A 37 4.98 -6.06 -10.57
N ALA A 38 4.27 -4.97 -10.80
CA ALA A 38 3.08 -4.96 -11.65
C ALA A 38 3.11 -3.74 -12.57
N GLU A 39 2.63 -3.88 -13.81
CA GLU A 39 2.44 -2.77 -14.73
C GLU A 39 0.96 -2.56 -14.97
N TYR A 40 0.53 -1.30 -15.02
CA TYR A 40 -0.87 -0.91 -15.22
C TYR A 40 -0.94 0.43 -15.96
N GLU A 41 -1.95 0.63 -16.79
CA GLU A 41 -2.15 1.86 -17.56
C GLU A 41 -3.24 2.72 -16.90
N ILE A 42 -2.92 3.97 -16.55
CA ILE A 42 -3.85 4.92 -15.92
C ILE A 42 -3.97 6.13 -16.84
N GLU A 43 -5.15 6.40 -17.41
CA GLU A 43 -5.37 7.57 -18.27
C GLU A 43 -4.33 7.72 -19.41
N ASN A 44 -3.93 6.60 -20.02
CA ASN A 44 -2.86 6.46 -21.02
C ASN A 44 -1.41 6.63 -20.51
N TRP A 45 -1.21 6.63 -19.20
CA TRP A 45 0.10 6.70 -18.58
C TRP A 45 0.54 5.30 -18.17
N LYS A 46 1.74 4.90 -18.58
CA LYS A 46 2.29 3.60 -18.21
C LYS A 46 2.87 3.66 -16.81
N MET A 47 2.32 2.88 -15.90
CA MET A 47 2.74 2.87 -14.50
C MET A 47 3.37 1.52 -14.13
N GLU A 48 4.55 1.57 -13.54
CA GLU A 48 5.18 0.42 -12.85
C GLU A 48 4.93 0.55 -11.34
N PHE A 49 4.48 -0.52 -10.72
CA PHE A 49 4.31 -0.66 -9.28
C PHE A 49 5.32 -1.68 -8.78
N ASP A 50 6.29 -1.22 -8.00
CA ASP A 50 7.22 -2.06 -7.25
C ASP A 50 6.60 -2.34 -5.88
N LEU A 51 6.06 -3.55 -5.74
CA LEU A 51 5.31 -4.02 -4.58
C LEU A 51 6.23 -4.49 -3.44
N GLU A 52 7.52 -4.72 -3.73
CA GLU A 52 8.53 -5.01 -2.72
C GLU A 52 9.05 -3.72 -2.08
N GLU A 53 9.43 -2.74 -2.90
CA GLU A 53 9.93 -1.45 -2.44
C GLU A 53 8.81 -0.45 -2.08
N MET A 54 7.55 -0.83 -2.32
CA MET A 54 6.35 -0.03 -2.08
C MET A 54 6.42 1.33 -2.77
N ARG A 55 6.65 1.32 -4.09
CA ARG A 55 6.69 2.52 -4.93
C ARG A 55 5.91 2.34 -6.23
N GLN A 56 5.37 3.43 -6.73
CA GLN A 56 4.91 3.55 -8.10
C GLN A 56 5.85 4.46 -8.89
N ARG A 57 5.99 4.20 -10.19
CA ARG A 57 6.74 5.00 -11.14
C ARG A 57 5.90 5.19 -12.39
N ASN A 58 5.74 6.42 -12.83
CA ASN A 58 5.30 6.69 -14.19
C ASN A 58 6.50 6.43 -15.14
N LEU A 59 6.35 5.52 -16.08
CA LEU A 59 7.39 5.14 -17.04
C LEU A 59 7.60 6.19 -18.14
N ASP A 60 6.60 7.00 -18.43
CA ASP A 60 6.67 8.08 -19.43
C ASP A 60 7.40 9.32 -18.88
N SER A 61 7.16 9.70 -17.61
CA SER A 61 7.78 10.89 -16.98
C SER A 61 8.93 10.58 -16.03
N GLY A 62 9.10 9.33 -15.61
CA GLY A 62 10.05 8.92 -14.56
C GLY A 62 9.65 9.33 -13.15
N PHE A 63 8.49 9.97 -12.96
CA PHE A 63 8.07 10.45 -11.65
C PHE A 63 7.70 9.30 -10.70
N VAL A 64 8.16 9.37 -9.45
CA VAL A 64 8.02 8.29 -8.46
C VAL A 64 7.24 8.75 -7.23
N ARG A 65 6.32 7.93 -6.74
CA ARG A 65 5.62 8.10 -5.45
C ARG A 65 5.72 6.85 -4.60
N GLY A 66 5.64 7.00 -3.28
CA GLY A 66 5.43 5.87 -2.38
C GLY A 66 4.00 5.35 -2.51
N ILE A 67 3.83 4.04 -2.39
CA ILE A 67 2.53 3.38 -2.25
C ILE A 67 2.50 2.63 -0.92
N ARG A 68 1.31 2.23 -0.46
CA ARG A 68 1.16 1.37 0.70
C ARG A 68 -0.12 0.55 0.63
N CYS A 69 -0.12 -0.58 1.33
CA CYS A 69 -1.30 -1.38 1.59
C CYS A 69 -1.77 -1.12 3.04
N ALA A 70 -3.02 -0.72 3.19
CA ALA A 70 -3.72 -0.48 4.44
C ALA A 70 -4.82 -1.54 4.63
N ILE A 71 -5.13 -1.87 5.87
CA ILE A 71 -6.31 -2.65 6.22
C ILE A 71 -7.33 -1.69 6.82
N ARG A 72 -8.47 -1.51 6.14
CA ARG A 72 -9.62 -0.77 6.67
C ARG A 72 -10.49 -1.71 7.48
N LEU A 73 -10.86 -1.27 8.68
CA LEU A 73 -11.77 -1.98 9.57
C LEU A 73 -13.21 -1.49 9.33
N ASN A 74 -14.14 -2.40 9.06
CA ASN A 74 -15.51 -2.03 8.66
C ASN A 74 -16.35 -1.37 9.77
N TYR A 75 -15.92 -1.44 11.03
CA TYR A 75 -16.71 -0.96 12.17
C TYR A 75 -16.44 0.50 12.55
N ASP A 76 -15.29 1.07 12.18
CA ASP A 76 -14.89 2.43 12.57
C ASP A 76 -14.18 3.22 11.44
N ASN A 77 -14.06 2.64 10.24
CA ASN A 77 -13.33 3.21 9.10
C ASN A 77 -11.86 3.54 9.40
N ASN A 78 -11.32 3.03 10.53
CA ASN A 78 -9.92 3.19 10.85
C ASN A 78 -9.07 2.33 9.92
N LYS A 79 -7.86 2.82 9.63
CA LYS A 79 -6.90 2.14 8.77
C LYS A 79 -5.68 1.74 9.56
N ILE A 80 -5.27 0.49 9.40
CA ILE A 80 -4.01 -0.02 9.93
C ILE A 80 -3.02 -0.11 8.78
N VAL A 81 -1.82 0.44 8.98
CA VAL A 81 -0.72 0.38 8.02
C VAL A 81 0.56 -0.15 8.68
N TRP A 82 1.33 -0.90 7.90
CA TRP A 82 2.62 -1.44 8.34
C TRP A 82 3.73 -0.57 7.78
N ASN A 83 4.50 0.03 8.69
CA ASN A 83 5.67 0.81 8.32
C ASN A 83 6.87 0.36 9.15
N TYR A 84 8.02 0.25 8.50
CA TYR A 84 9.30 0.08 9.17
C TYR A 84 10.11 1.35 9.00
N GLN A 85 11.02 1.58 9.94
CA GLN A 85 11.99 2.65 9.80
C GLN A 85 13.20 2.10 9.04
N SER A 86 13.40 2.58 7.81
CA SER A 86 14.56 2.21 7.00
C SER A 86 15.88 2.62 7.66
N LYS A 87 17.01 2.07 7.19
CA LYS A 87 18.36 2.48 7.63
C LYS A 87 18.60 3.99 7.53
N ARG A 88 17.88 4.68 6.65
CA ARG A 88 17.91 6.15 6.45
C ARG A 88 16.92 6.92 7.33
N ARG A 89 16.37 6.28 8.37
CA ARG A 89 15.36 6.83 9.31
C ARG A 89 14.05 7.28 8.67
N ARG A 90 13.79 6.94 7.41
CA ARG A 90 12.52 7.20 6.73
C ARG A 90 11.52 6.09 7.05
N TRP A 91 10.27 6.46 7.31
CA TRP A 91 9.17 5.51 7.38
C TRP A 91 8.87 4.98 5.98
N THR A 92 8.98 3.66 5.83
CA THR A 92 8.72 2.95 4.58
C THR A 92 7.62 1.95 4.84
N SER A 93 6.61 1.93 3.99
CA SER A 93 5.54 0.95 4.08
C SER A 93 6.06 -0.44 3.72
N PHE A 94 5.50 -1.47 4.35
CA PHE A 94 5.80 -2.85 4.03
C PHE A 94 4.55 -3.70 4.13
N HIS A 95 4.61 -4.89 3.56
CA HIS A 95 3.47 -5.77 3.46
C HIS A 95 3.05 -6.35 4.83
N PRO A 96 1.74 -6.37 5.17
CA PRO A 96 1.24 -7.15 6.30
C PRO A 96 1.52 -8.66 6.10
N PRO A 97 2.16 -9.38 7.04
CA PRO A 97 2.45 -10.80 6.85
C PRO A 97 1.17 -11.60 6.53
N TRP A 98 1.23 -12.49 5.53
CA TRP A 98 0.10 -13.27 4.98
C TRP A 98 -0.78 -14.03 6.01
N HIS A 99 -0.27 -14.26 7.22
CA HIS A 99 -0.97 -14.89 8.34
C HIS A 99 -1.42 -13.87 9.41
N PHE A 100 -1.84 -12.67 8.98
CA PHE A 100 -2.14 -11.59 9.92
C PHE A 100 -3.42 -11.88 10.71
N ASN A 101 -3.24 -12.22 11.99
CA ASN A 101 -4.30 -12.14 12.98
C ASN A 101 -4.14 -10.79 13.71
N VAL A 102 -5.12 -9.90 13.54
CA VAL A 102 -5.17 -8.53 14.11
C VAL A 102 -4.85 -8.49 15.62
N LYS A 103 -5.03 -9.62 16.32
CA LYS A 103 -4.84 -9.72 17.78
C LYS A 103 -3.39 -9.86 18.28
N ASN A 104 -2.39 -10.17 17.44
CA ASN A 104 -1.13 -10.74 17.92
C ASN A 104 0.17 -9.97 17.64
N PHE A 105 0.16 -8.68 17.28
CA PHE A 105 1.42 -7.97 17.02
C PHE A 105 1.62 -6.69 17.83
N SER A 106 2.60 -6.74 18.75
CA SER A 106 3.09 -5.65 19.59
C SER A 106 4.49 -5.17 19.15
N LYS A 107 4.62 -4.70 17.90
CA LYS A 107 5.79 -3.89 17.49
C LYS A 107 5.29 -2.63 16.80
N LYS A 108 5.31 -1.52 17.55
CA LYS A 108 5.03 -0.13 17.18
C LYS A 108 4.21 0.04 15.88
N ILE A 109 2.95 -0.38 15.96
CA ILE A 109 1.93 -0.05 14.97
C ILE A 109 1.55 1.42 15.20
N ARG A 110 1.60 2.23 14.15
CA ARG A 110 1.01 3.56 14.18
C ARG A 110 -0.41 3.43 13.62
N MET A 111 -1.40 3.47 14.50
CA MET A 111 -2.77 3.75 14.11
C MET A 111 -2.81 5.23 13.71
N ILE A 112 -3.29 5.51 12.50
CA ILE A 112 -3.47 6.88 11.99
C ILE A 112 -4.96 7.07 11.73
#